data_AF-A0A0U3Q4T5-F1
#
_entry.id   AF-A0A0U3Q4T5-F1
#
_cell.length_a   1.000
_cell.length_b   1.000
_cell.length_c   1.000
_cell.angle_alpha   90.00
_cell.angle_beta   90.00
_cell.angle_gamma   90.00
#
_symmetry.space_group_name_H-M   'P 1'
#
loop_
_entity.id
_entity.type
_entity.pdbx_description
1 polymer ?
#
loop_
_entity_poly.entity_id
_entity_poly.type
_entity_poly.pdbx_seq_one_letter_code
_entity_poly.pdbx_strand_id
1 'polypeptide(L)'
;MFEIRVICDQADTDRVTTALRSAFTTGDVRSYPTRDRERTRLYVAADHRPEPGPWPTPQEAYALAPSIVREIGWTAQTVADKPFGKDLGREFWLRKAALLDRIALRDEEDGVHSDASEVATEAAHRLVEYDRDGEGDYHGAPYWPEYPTTTAEPRGYVRQEYAHWAKNH
;
A
#
# COMPACT_ATOMS: atom_id res chain seq x y z
N MET A 1 -6.98 24.19 -3.89
CA MET A 1 -7.97 24.50 -2.84
C MET A 1 -9.40 24.51 -3.36
N PHE A 2 -10.28 23.73 -2.73
CA PHE A 2 -11.73 23.66 -2.93
C PHE A 2 -12.46 23.43 -1.60
N GLU A 3 -13.78 23.55 -1.56
CA GLU A 3 -14.59 23.31 -0.35
C GLU A 3 -15.49 22.07 -0.56
N ILE A 4 -15.45 21.13 0.38
CA ILE A 4 -16.33 19.97 0.43
C ILE A 4 -17.43 20.24 1.44
N ARG A 5 -18.69 20.04 1.02
CA ARG A 5 -19.87 20.18 1.88
C ARG A 5 -20.59 18.85 1.98
N VAL A 6 -20.75 18.36 3.20
CA VAL A 6 -21.45 17.09 3.46
C VAL A 6 -22.61 17.34 4.42
N ILE A 7 -23.75 16.72 4.15
CA ILE A 7 -24.86 16.60 5.09
C ILE A 7 -24.92 15.13 5.50
N CYS A 8 -24.71 14.85 6.78
CA CYS A 8 -24.72 13.50 7.32
C CYS A 8 -25.40 13.48 8.69
N ASP A 9 -25.73 12.29 9.18
CA ASP A 9 -26.23 12.14 10.54
C ASP A 9 -25.16 12.52 11.55
N GLN A 10 -25.57 13.05 12.71
CA GLN A 10 -24.63 13.51 13.73
C GLN A 10 -23.65 12.40 14.15
N ALA A 11 -24.13 11.15 14.22
CA ALA A 11 -23.32 9.97 14.57
C ALA A 11 -22.24 9.63 13.53
N ASP A 12 -22.37 10.06 12.28
CA ASP A 12 -21.42 9.78 11.20
C ASP A 12 -20.32 10.84 11.05
N THR A 13 -20.41 11.94 11.81
CA THR A 13 -19.52 13.11 11.67
C THR A 13 -18.03 12.73 11.71
N ASP A 14 -17.63 11.90 12.69
CA ASP A 14 -16.23 11.51 12.87
C ASP A 14 -15.74 10.58 11.76
N ARG A 15 -16.59 9.63 11.34
CA ARG A 15 -16.29 8.69 10.25
C ARG A 15 -16.10 9.43 8.94
N VAL A 16 -17.02 10.34 8.60
CA VAL A 16 -16.96 11.17 7.39
C VAL A 16 -15.72 12.07 7.43
N THR A 17 -15.46 12.72 8.56
CA THR A 17 -14.29 13.60 8.72
C THR A 17 -12.98 12.82 8.54
N THR A 18 -12.89 11.62 9.10
CA THR A 18 -11.71 10.75 8.97
C THR A 18 -11.48 10.33 7.52
N ALA A 19 -12.54 9.93 6.82
CA ALA A 19 -12.46 9.58 5.40
C ALA A 19 -12.05 10.78 4.51
N LEU A 20 -12.56 11.99 4.79
CA LEU A 20 -12.16 13.18 4.04
C LEU A 20 -10.69 13.55 4.29
N ARG A 21 -10.22 13.40 5.53
CA ARG A 21 -8.81 13.60 5.92
C ARG A 21 -7.86 12.58 5.31
N SER A 22 -8.32 11.36 5.04
CA SER A 22 -7.49 10.35 4.38
C SER A 22 -7.35 10.64 2.88
N ALA A 23 -8.41 11.15 2.25
CA ALA A 23 -8.44 11.43 0.81
C ALA A 23 -7.80 12.78 0.42
N PHE A 24 -7.92 13.81 1.26
CA PHE A 24 -7.50 15.17 0.93
C PHE A 24 -6.62 15.78 2.02
N THR A 25 -5.81 16.77 1.64
CA THR A 25 -5.24 17.67 2.64
C THR A 25 -6.36 18.60 3.11
N THR A 26 -6.96 18.31 4.27
CA THR A 26 -8.07 19.10 4.80
C THR A 26 -7.59 20.12 5.83
N GLY A 27 -8.17 21.32 5.82
CA GLY A 27 -8.14 22.23 6.96
C GLY A 27 -9.13 21.83 8.06
N ASP A 28 -9.40 22.76 8.97
CA ASP A 28 -10.37 22.54 10.05
C ASP A 28 -11.79 22.27 9.51
N VAL A 29 -12.47 21.32 10.14
CA VAL A 29 -13.85 20.97 9.83
C VAL A 29 -14.78 21.85 10.65
N ARG A 30 -15.66 22.60 9.98
CA ARG A 30 -16.72 23.39 10.64
C ARG A 30 -18.03 22.62 10.56
N SER A 31 -18.67 22.38 11.70
CA SER A 31 -19.95 21.67 11.80
C SER A 31 -21.08 22.61 12.21
N TYR A 32 -22.22 22.51 11.54
CA TYR A 32 -23.44 23.23 11.90
C TYR A 32 -24.65 22.30 11.83
N PRO A 33 -25.62 22.38 12.77
CA PRO A 33 -26.86 21.63 12.64
C PRO A 33 -27.65 22.12 11.41
N THR A 34 -28.37 21.21 10.77
CA THR A 34 -29.37 21.56 9.75
C THR A 34 -30.57 22.26 10.41
N ARG A 35 -31.43 22.87 9.60
CA ARG A 35 -32.58 23.65 10.09
C ARG A 35 -33.57 22.79 10.89
N ASP A 36 -33.71 21.52 10.50
CA ASP A 36 -34.51 20.48 11.18
C ASP A 36 -33.81 19.90 12.44
N ARG A 37 -32.52 20.18 12.64
CA ARG A 37 -31.64 19.64 13.71
C ARG A 37 -31.48 18.12 13.71
N GLU A 38 -31.93 17.43 12.67
CA GLU A 38 -31.79 15.98 12.57
C GLU A 38 -30.43 15.58 12.00
N ARG A 39 -29.80 16.46 11.21
CA ARG A 39 -28.53 16.21 10.52
C ARG A 39 -27.52 17.32 10.78
N THR A 40 -26.29 17.05 10.37
CA THR A 40 -25.17 17.97 10.53
C THR A 40 -24.54 18.26 9.18
N ARG A 41 -24.32 19.56 8.95
CA ARG A 41 -23.59 20.11 7.80
C ARG A 41 -22.14 20.28 8.17
N LEU A 42 -21.26 19.58 7.46
CA LEU A 42 -19.82 19.74 7.55
C LEU A 42 -19.32 20.60 6.40
N TYR A 43 -18.47 21.56 6.73
CA TYR A 43 -17.74 22.41 5.79
C TYR A 43 -16.26 22.13 5.95
N VAL A 44 -15.65 21.58 4.92
CA VAL A 44 -14.24 21.18 4.92
C VAL A 44 -13.52 21.95 3.82
N ALA A 45 -12.58 22.80 4.20
CA ALA A 45 -11.61 23.32 3.23
C ALA A 45 -10.66 22.17 2.88
N ALA A 46 -10.50 21.90 1.59
CA ALA A 46 -9.67 20.81 1.10
C ALA A 46 -8.69 21.33 0.05
N ASP A 47 -7.50 20.76 0.02
CA ASP A 47 -6.62 20.83 -1.12
C ASP A 47 -6.35 19.44 -1.68
N HIS A 48 -5.94 19.40 -2.94
CA HIS A 48 -5.37 18.20 -3.50
C HIS A 48 -4.19 17.78 -2.62
N ARG A 49 -4.09 16.48 -2.33
CA ARG A 49 -2.80 15.96 -1.87
C ARG A 49 -1.79 16.26 -2.98
N PRO A 50 -0.57 16.74 -2.65
CA PRO A 50 0.49 16.80 -3.65
C PRO A 50 0.57 15.44 -4.34
N GLU A 51 0.84 15.43 -5.65
CA GLU A 51 1.07 14.17 -6.37
C GLU A 51 2.06 13.34 -5.54
N PRO A 52 1.72 12.08 -5.25
CA PRO A 52 2.61 11.25 -4.47
C PRO A 52 4.00 11.26 -5.09
N GLY A 53 5.03 11.32 -4.23
CA GLY A 53 6.41 11.28 -4.68
C GLY A 53 6.69 10.03 -5.54
N PRO A 54 7.83 10.00 -6.25
CA PRO A 54 8.21 8.82 -7.01
C PRO A 54 8.26 7.59 -6.10
N TRP A 55 8.05 6.40 -6.68
CA TRP A 55 8.34 5.15 -6.00
C TRP A 55 9.78 5.16 -5.48
N PRO A 56 10.06 4.51 -4.33
CA PRO A 56 11.44 4.33 -3.90
C PRO A 56 12.22 3.54 -4.94
N THR A 57 13.47 3.94 -5.17
CA THR A 57 14.38 3.18 -6.02
C THR A 57 14.61 1.78 -5.44
N PRO A 58 14.97 0.77 -6.26
CA PRO A 58 15.34 -0.55 -5.75
C PRO A 58 16.39 -0.52 -4.64
N GLN A 59 17.39 0.35 -4.78
CA GLN A 59 18.48 0.52 -3.83
C GLN A 59 17.97 1.06 -2.49
N GLU A 60 17.07 2.05 -2.51
CA GLU A 60 16.45 2.58 -1.30
C GLU A 60 15.52 1.56 -0.62
N ALA A 61 14.72 0.85 -1.41
CA ALA A 61 13.73 -0.09 -0.89
C ALA A 61 14.36 -1.31 -0.22
N TYR A 62 15.43 -1.84 -0.81
CA TYR A 62 16.05 -3.08 -0.35
C TYR A 62 17.35 -2.87 0.44
N ALA A 63 17.66 -1.64 0.85
CA ALA A 63 18.87 -1.32 1.63
C ALA A 63 19.02 -2.16 2.91
N LEU A 64 17.89 -2.48 3.56
CA LEU A 64 17.85 -3.28 4.80
C LEU A 64 17.53 -4.76 4.55
N ALA A 65 17.43 -5.19 3.29
CA ALA A 65 16.99 -6.53 2.98
C ALA A 65 18.09 -7.59 3.28
N PRO A 66 17.72 -8.77 3.81
CA PRO A 66 18.65 -9.88 3.95
C PRO A 66 19.15 -10.35 2.59
N SER A 67 20.22 -11.16 2.53
CA SER A 67 20.68 -11.73 1.26
C SER A 67 19.59 -12.56 0.56
N ILE A 68 19.61 -12.59 -0.78
CA ILE A 68 18.65 -13.37 -1.60
C ILE A 68 18.60 -14.83 -1.14
N VAL A 69 19.76 -15.46 -0.92
CA VAL A 69 19.84 -16.87 -0.48
C VAL A 69 19.17 -17.08 0.88
N ARG A 70 19.36 -16.16 1.84
CA ARG A 70 18.72 -16.25 3.14
C ARG A 70 17.20 -16.15 3.01
N GLU A 71 16.73 -15.28 2.11
CA GLU A 71 15.30 -15.07 1.93
C GLU A 71 14.61 -16.19 1.12
N ILE A 72 15.33 -16.83 0.19
CA ILE A 72 14.89 -18.11 -0.42
C ILE A 72 14.67 -19.15 0.68
N GLY A 73 15.63 -19.29 1.61
CA GLY A 73 15.51 -20.23 2.71
C GLY A 73 14.31 -19.96 3.61
N TRP A 74 14.10 -18.70 3.99
CA TRP A 74 12.98 -18.30 4.84
C TRP A 74 11.63 -18.49 4.15
N THR A 75 11.49 -18.09 2.88
CA THR A 75 10.22 -18.25 2.12
C THR A 75 9.87 -19.72 1.93
N ALA A 76 10.84 -20.59 1.60
CA ALA A 76 10.63 -22.02 1.46
C ALA A 76 10.24 -22.67 2.79
N GLN A 77 10.94 -22.35 3.88
CA GLN A 77 10.64 -22.87 5.21
C GLN A 77 9.24 -22.46 5.68
N THR A 78 8.87 -21.19 5.48
CA THR A 78 7.55 -20.67 5.89
C THR A 78 6.40 -21.41 5.20
N VAL A 79 6.55 -21.78 3.92
CA VAL A 79 5.57 -22.60 3.21
C VAL A 79 5.56 -24.03 3.72
N ALA A 80 6.73 -24.62 3.97
CA ALA A 80 6.85 -26.00 4.45
C ALA A 80 6.24 -26.22 5.84
N ASP A 81 6.38 -25.24 6.73
CA ASP A 81 5.88 -25.33 8.11
C ASP A 81 4.38 -25.10 8.22
N LYS A 82 3.74 -24.51 7.20
CA LYS A 82 2.33 -24.14 7.28
C LYS A 82 1.44 -25.23 6.66
N PRO A 83 0.38 -25.66 7.35
CA PRO A 83 -0.56 -26.62 6.78
C PRO A 83 -1.17 -26.09 5.48
N PHE A 84 -1.35 -26.98 4.51
CA PHE A 84 -1.96 -26.65 3.24
C PHE A 84 -3.34 -25.98 3.42
N GLY A 85 -3.61 -24.95 2.61
CA GLY A 85 -4.86 -24.19 2.66
C GLY A 85 -5.00 -23.20 3.82
N LYS A 86 -3.95 -23.03 4.65
CA LYS A 86 -3.89 -21.93 5.62
C LYS A 86 -3.29 -20.69 4.98
N ASP A 87 -3.88 -19.54 5.29
CA ASP A 87 -3.34 -18.25 4.89
C ASP A 87 -1.93 -18.05 5.47
N LEU A 88 -0.98 -17.66 4.62
CA LEU A 88 0.43 -17.43 4.97
C LEU A 88 0.65 -16.06 5.64
N GLY A 89 -0.32 -15.14 5.52
CA GLY A 89 -0.28 -13.81 6.11
C GLY A 89 0.47 -12.78 5.25
N ARG A 90 0.26 -11.51 5.55
CA ARG A 90 0.77 -10.37 4.75
C ARG A 90 2.29 -10.34 4.66
N GLU A 91 3.01 -10.52 5.77
CA GLU A 91 4.48 -10.48 5.79
C GLU A 91 5.08 -11.48 4.80
N PHE A 92 4.51 -12.69 4.72
CA PHE A 92 4.95 -13.70 3.77
C PHE A 92 4.80 -13.22 2.33
N TRP A 93 3.63 -12.69 1.97
CA TRP A 93 3.38 -12.21 0.61
C TRP A 93 4.26 -11.02 0.24
N LEU A 94 4.47 -10.09 1.18
CA LEU A 94 5.35 -8.94 1.00
C LEU A 94 6.81 -9.38 0.78
N ARG A 95 7.34 -10.22 1.66
CA ARG A 95 8.73 -10.70 1.58
C ARG A 95 8.97 -11.58 0.36
N LYS A 96 7.98 -12.40 -0.02
CA LYS A 96 8.04 -13.19 -1.26
C LYS A 96 8.06 -12.30 -2.51
N ALA A 97 7.19 -11.29 -2.58
CA ALA A 97 7.17 -10.37 -3.72
C ALA A 97 8.48 -9.57 -3.82
N ALA A 98 8.99 -9.07 -2.68
CA ALA A 98 10.27 -8.37 -2.60
C ALA A 98 11.46 -9.25 -3.01
N LEU A 99 11.47 -10.53 -2.61
CA LEU A 99 12.49 -11.48 -3.04
C LEU A 99 12.50 -11.66 -4.56
N LEU A 100 11.33 -11.86 -5.16
CA LEU A 100 11.21 -12.07 -6.61
C LEU A 100 11.57 -10.81 -7.40
N ASP A 101 11.18 -9.63 -6.93
CA ASP A 101 11.62 -8.36 -7.52
C ASP A 101 13.14 -8.20 -7.48
N ARG A 102 13.80 -8.59 -6.39
CA ARG A 102 15.27 -8.54 -6.28
C ARG A 102 15.98 -9.54 -7.19
N ILE A 103 15.39 -10.71 -7.44
CA ILE A 103 15.91 -11.66 -8.42
C ILE A 103 15.76 -11.08 -9.84
N ALA A 104 14.59 -10.53 -10.16
CA ALA A 104 14.34 -9.89 -11.45
C ALA A 104 15.31 -8.73 -11.72
N LEU A 105 15.53 -7.86 -10.72
CA LEU A 105 16.49 -6.76 -10.83
C LEU A 105 17.91 -7.27 -11.09
N ARG A 106 18.28 -8.41 -10.51
CA ARG A 106 19.60 -8.99 -10.72
C ARG A 106 19.77 -9.53 -12.13
N ASP A 107 18.76 -10.24 -12.63
CA ASP A 107 18.74 -10.73 -14.01
C ASP A 107 18.77 -9.56 -15.01
N GLU A 108 18.01 -8.49 -14.74
CA GLU A 108 18.01 -7.25 -15.53
C GLU A 108 19.39 -6.57 -15.54
N GLU A 109 20.07 -6.48 -14.39
CA GLU A 109 21.44 -5.94 -14.27
C GLU A 109 22.47 -6.79 -15.03
N ASP A 110 22.34 -8.12 -14.96
CA ASP A 110 23.25 -9.07 -15.60
C ASP A 110 22.90 -9.26 -17.11
N GLY A 111 21.86 -8.59 -17.62
CA GLY A 111 21.42 -8.66 -19.02
C GLY A 111 20.82 -10.01 -19.40
N VAL A 112 20.34 -10.77 -18.41
CA VAL A 112 19.75 -12.09 -18.58
C VAL A 112 18.29 -11.96 -18.98
N HIS A 113 17.91 -12.59 -20.08
CA HIS A 113 16.51 -12.70 -20.49
C HIS A 113 15.88 -13.95 -19.86
N SER A 114 15.31 -13.80 -18.66
CA SER A 114 14.54 -14.82 -17.96
C SER A 114 13.07 -14.38 -17.78
N ASP A 115 12.25 -15.27 -17.23
CA ASP A 115 10.88 -14.98 -16.80
C ASP A 115 10.81 -14.26 -15.43
N ALA A 116 11.96 -13.98 -14.79
CA ALA A 116 11.99 -13.43 -13.44
C ALA A 116 11.24 -12.09 -13.32
N SER A 117 11.32 -11.22 -14.34
CA SER A 117 10.61 -9.93 -14.35
C SER A 117 9.09 -10.10 -14.41
N GLU A 118 8.61 -11.09 -15.17
CA GLU A 118 7.18 -11.45 -15.24
C GLU A 118 6.73 -12.05 -13.91
N VAL A 119 7.48 -13.01 -13.37
CA VAL A 119 7.19 -13.64 -12.07
C VAL A 119 7.18 -12.63 -10.93
N ALA A 120 8.09 -11.65 -10.94
CA ALA A 120 8.10 -10.55 -9.97
C ALA A 120 6.87 -9.65 -10.09
N THR A 121 6.42 -9.37 -11.32
CA THR A 121 5.22 -8.57 -11.61
C THR A 121 3.96 -9.27 -11.12
N GLU A 122 3.82 -10.57 -11.39
CA GLU A 122 2.70 -11.39 -10.91
C GLU A 122 2.68 -11.51 -9.37
N ALA A 123 3.85 -11.68 -8.75
CA ALA A 123 3.95 -11.70 -7.29
C ALA A 123 3.55 -10.35 -6.68
N ALA A 124 3.90 -9.25 -7.35
CA ALA A 124 3.53 -7.91 -6.94
C ALA A 124 2.01 -7.67 -7.08
N HIS A 125 1.39 -8.10 -8.17
CA HIS A 125 -0.08 -8.07 -8.32
C HIS A 125 -0.77 -8.84 -7.21
N ARG A 126 -0.27 -10.02 -6.86
CA ARG A 126 -0.84 -10.82 -5.78
C ARG A 126 -0.77 -10.13 -4.42
N LEU A 127 0.30 -9.40 -4.13
CA LEU A 127 0.38 -8.57 -2.92
C LEU A 127 -0.65 -7.43 -2.96
N VAL A 128 -0.76 -6.73 -4.09
CA VAL A 128 -1.73 -5.63 -4.27
C VAL A 128 -3.16 -6.13 -4.06
N GLU A 129 -3.52 -7.28 -4.62
CA GLU A 129 -4.83 -7.91 -4.41
C GLU A 129 -5.05 -8.28 -2.95
N TYR A 130 -4.06 -8.92 -2.32
CA TYR A 130 -4.12 -9.27 -0.90
C TYR A 130 -4.34 -8.04 0.00
N ASP A 131 -3.65 -6.94 -0.29
CA ASP A 131 -3.76 -5.69 0.48
C ASP A 131 -5.06 -4.94 0.19
N ARG A 132 -5.61 -5.05 -1.02
CA ARG A 132 -6.91 -4.47 -1.38
C ARG A 132 -8.08 -5.19 -0.72
N ASP A 133 -7.99 -6.51 -0.60
CA ASP A 133 -9.07 -7.35 -0.06
C ASP A 133 -8.99 -7.54 1.46
N GLY A 134 -7.85 -7.22 2.08
CA GLY A 134 -7.58 -7.44 3.50
C GLY A 134 -7.81 -6.21 4.40
N GLU A 135 -7.96 -6.44 5.71
CA GLU A 135 -7.89 -5.40 6.76
C GLU A 135 -6.43 -5.00 7.10
N GLY A 136 -5.50 -5.19 6.16
CA GLY A 136 -4.06 -5.10 6.41
C GLY A 136 -3.58 -3.68 6.71
N ASP A 137 -2.58 -3.56 7.59
CA ASP A 137 -1.80 -2.33 7.82
C ASP A 137 -0.79 -2.16 6.67
N TYR A 138 -1.28 -1.72 5.51
CA TYR A 138 -0.46 -1.30 4.38
C TYR A 138 -0.23 0.21 4.44
N HIS A 139 0.87 0.67 3.87
CA HIS A 139 1.37 2.02 4.14
C HIS A 139 1.23 2.89 2.89
N GLY A 140 0.08 3.56 2.76
CA GLY A 140 -0.35 4.25 1.55
C GLY A 140 0.43 5.51 1.12
N ALA A 141 1.76 5.54 1.25
CA ALA A 141 2.61 6.59 0.72
C ALA A 141 3.85 6.00 0.02
N PRO A 142 4.12 6.33 -1.25
CA PRO A 142 3.35 7.22 -2.11
C PRO A 142 1.94 6.74 -2.53
N TYR A 143 1.68 5.46 -2.76
CA TYR A 143 0.40 5.01 -3.34
C TYR A 143 -0.31 3.92 -2.52
N TRP A 144 -1.64 4.01 -2.41
CA TRP A 144 -2.47 2.95 -1.82
C TRP A 144 -2.71 1.82 -2.86
N PRO A 145 -3.03 0.58 -2.46
CA PRO A 145 -3.23 -0.54 -3.39
C PRO A 145 -4.40 -0.31 -4.37
N GLU A 146 -5.30 0.61 -4.07
CA GLU A 146 -6.44 0.99 -4.93
C GLU A 146 -6.07 2.03 -6.00
N TYR A 147 -4.88 2.67 -5.92
CA TYR A 147 -4.48 3.65 -6.93
C TYR A 147 -4.20 2.99 -8.29
N PRO A 148 -4.60 3.63 -9.41
CA PRO A 148 -4.29 3.12 -10.75
C PRO A 148 -2.79 2.92 -10.99
N THR A 149 -1.94 3.81 -10.45
CA THR A 149 -0.48 3.71 -10.55
C THR A 149 0.06 2.42 -9.92
N THR A 150 -0.56 1.94 -8.84
CA THR A 150 -0.21 0.66 -8.21
C THR A 150 -0.49 -0.53 -9.14
N THR A 151 -1.53 -0.44 -9.97
CA THR A 151 -1.83 -1.47 -10.97
C THR A 151 -0.90 -1.37 -12.19
N ALA A 152 -0.50 -0.16 -12.58
CA ALA A 152 0.42 0.06 -13.70
C ALA A 152 1.87 -0.30 -13.36
N GLU A 153 2.29 -0.06 -12.11
CA GLU A 153 3.65 -0.33 -11.61
C GLU A 153 3.62 -1.11 -10.29
N PRO A 154 3.16 -2.38 -10.29
CA PRO A 154 2.97 -3.16 -9.06
C PRO A 154 4.30 -3.44 -8.34
N ARG A 155 5.41 -3.58 -9.07
CA ARG A 155 6.75 -3.70 -8.49
C ARG A 155 7.15 -2.44 -7.68
N GLY A 156 6.66 -1.26 -8.07
CA GLY A 156 6.85 -0.01 -7.31
C GLY A 156 6.14 -0.07 -5.94
N TYR A 157 4.93 -0.62 -5.92
CA TYR A 157 4.17 -0.83 -4.68
C TYR A 157 4.87 -1.80 -3.72
N VAL A 158 5.40 -2.91 -4.22
CA VAL A 158 6.20 -3.85 -3.40
C VAL A 158 7.38 -3.14 -2.73
N ARG A 159 8.12 -2.33 -3.50
CA ARG A 159 9.29 -1.59 -3.00
C ARG A 159 8.90 -0.60 -1.92
N GLN A 160 7.80 0.12 -2.09
CA GLN A 160 7.23 1.01 -1.07
C GLN A 160 6.92 0.25 0.22
N GLU A 161 6.08 -0.79 0.13
CA GLU A 161 5.61 -1.51 1.30
C GLU A 161 6.76 -2.22 2.03
N TYR A 162 7.71 -2.76 1.28
CA TYR A 162 8.88 -3.42 1.86
C TYR A 162 9.79 -2.41 2.58
N ALA A 163 10.04 -1.24 1.97
CA ALA A 163 10.85 -0.19 2.57
C ALA A 163 10.24 0.31 3.89
N HIS A 164 8.91 0.40 3.96
CA HIS A 164 8.22 0.77 5.19
C HIS A 164 8.31 -0.36 6.24
N TRP A 165 7.98 -1.59 5.84
CA TRP A 165 8.02 -2.75 6.74
C TRP A 165 9.40 -2.93 7.39
N ALA A 166 10.47 -2.90 6.57
CA ALA A 166 11.85 -3.11 7.02
C ALA A 166 12.41 -1.99 7.91
N LYS A 167 11.78 -0.81 7.95
CA LYS A 167 12.16 0.27 8.88
C LYS A 167 11.49 0.14 10.25
N ASN A 168 10.40 -0.61 10.33
CA ASN A 168 9.55 -0.72 11.51
C ASN A 168 9.59 -2.12 12.17
N HIS A 169 10.36 -3.06 11.61
CA HIS A 169 10.59 -4.43 12.09
C HIS A 169 12.09 -4.75 12.10
#